data_AF-A0A1W1EK90-F1
#
_entry.id   AF-A0A1W1EK90-F1
#
_cell.length_a   1.000
_cell.length_b   1.000
_cell.length_c   1.000
_cell.angle_alpha   90.00
_cell.angle_beta   90.00
_cell.angle_gamma   90.00
#
_symmetry.space_group_name_H-M   'P 1'
#
loop_
_entity.id
_entity.type
_entity.pdbx_description
1 polymer ?
#
loop_
_entity_poly.entity_id
_entity_poly.type
_entity_poly.pdbx_seq_one_letter_code
_entity_poly.pdbx_strand_id
1 'polypeptide(L)'
;MAYITISRDNFHYNLQQINKLVSLDKIAVVLKDNAYGHGLEIIAQLSQEYGIKHSVVKSIKEANIIKEYFETILILNDKPIEDDKFYFAINNIDRLKSANSRAKIELKIDTGMHRNGIDMAQVDEAINIIKENNLNLVGVMSHTKSSDDLSSELFWQEKNFDKVLAKFKAFSNIRTHLYNSSAILRNKQSKYTIIRVGIAIYGYNELSYIFNPIKLKPILSLYAVKNTTRYLSFNNRIGYGGDGNNDGVISTYDIGYGDGWLRDTKDIYIDEDIKIIGRVSMDFISINSKDNELCILNDAQKVAKYCNTISYEIVTNLNANIERRII
;
A
#
# COMPACT_ATOMS: atom_id res chain seq x y z
N MET A 1 -7.63 23.35 -9.67
CA MET A 1 -7.89 21.90 -9.59
C MET A 1 -6.96 21.34 -8.55
N ALA A 2 -7.51 20.61 -7.58
CA ALA A 2 -6.74 19.90 -6.59
C ALA A 2 -5.70 18.98 -7.25
N TYR A 3 -4.54 18.85 -6.62
CA TYR A 3 -3.43 18.04 -7.14
C TYR A 3 -2.67 17.38 -6.00
N ILE A 4 -1.93 16.35 -6.34
CA ILE A 4 -1.07 15.59 -5.43
C ILE A 4 0.39 15.80 -5.82
N THR A 5 1.25 16.04 -4.83
CA THR A 5 2.70 15.96 -5.02
C THR A 5 3.24 14.66 -4.43
N ILE A 6 4.22 14.06 -5.11
CA ILE A 6 4.96 12.87 -4.66
C ILE A 6 6.43 13.27 -4.48
N SER A 7 6.92 13.26 -3.24
CA SER A 7 8.29 13.63 -2.93
C SER A 7 9.27 12.48 -3.25
N ARG A 8 10.14 12.71 -4.24
CA ARG A 8 11.22 11.78 -4.60
C ARG A 8 12.19 11.59 -3.43
N ASP A 9 12.56 12.68 -2.77
CA ASP A 9 13.52 12.66 -1.66
C ASP A 9 12.99 11.85 -0.47
N ASN A 10 11.72 12.00 -0.11
CA ASN A 10 11.13 11.20 0.96
C ASN A 10 11.02 9.74 0.56
N PHE A 11 10.68 9.44 -0.69
CA PHE A 11 10.63 8.08 -1.21
C PHE A 11 12.00 7.38 -1.14
N HIS A 12 13.05 8.04 -1.65
CA HIS A 12 14.43 7.54 -1.57
C HIS A 12 14.90 7.42 -0.12
N TYR A 13 14.58 8.38 0.74
CA TYR A 13 14.88 8.30 2.17
C TYR A 13 14.25 7.06 2.83
N ASN A 14 12.98 6.77 2.53
CA ASN A 14 12.28 5.60 3.06
C ASN A 14 12.93 4.30 2.58
N LEU A 15 13.19 4.19 1.27
CA LEU A 15 13.90 3.04 0.70
C LEU A 15 15.30 2.87 1.30
N GLN A 16 16.02 3.96 1.54
CA GLN A 16 17.31 3.94 2.22
C GLN A 16 17.20 3.37 3.64
N GLN A 17 16.16 3.75 4.41
CA GLN A 17 15.98 3.19 5.74
C GLN A 17 15.68 1.68 5.69
N ILE A 18 14.89 1.23 4.73
CA ILE A 18 14.57 -0.20 4.55
C ILE A 18 15.81 -0.98 4.09
N ASN A 19 16.60 -0.43 3.17
CA ASN A 19 17.82 -1.04 2.64
C ASN A 19 18.93 -1.19 3.70
N LYS A 20 18.86 -0.46 4.82
CA LYS A 20 19.74 -0.70 5.98
C LYS A 20 19.41 -2.00 6.73
N LEU A 21 18.19 -2.51 6.58
CA LEU A 21 17.74 -3.73 7.26
C LEU A 21 18.02 -4.97 6.41
N VAL A 22 17.90 -4.84 5.09
CA VAL A 22 18.00 -5.92 4.11
C VAL A 22 18.52 -5.38 2.79
N SER A 23 19.24 -6.21 2.05
CA SER A 23 19.81 -5.82 0.77
C SER A 23 18.73 -5.53 -0.28
N LEU A 24 19.04 -4.60 -1.19
CA LEU A 24 18.12 -4.09 -2.20
C LEU A 24 17.54 -5.19 -3.11
N ASP A 25 18.33 -6.21 -3.43
CA ASP A 25 17.92 -7.37 -4.23
C ASP A 25 16.81 -8.21 -3.57
N LYS A 26 16.64 -8.10 -2.25
CA LYS A 26 15.56 -8.78 -1.52
C LYS A 26 14.26 -7.99 -1.50
N ILE A 27 14.26 -6.73 -1.91
CA ILE A 27 13.09 -5.86 -1.78
C ILE A 27 12.20 -6.02 -3.02
N ALA A 28 10.94 -6.41 -2.78
CA ALA A 28 9.86 -6.32 -3.76
C ALA A 28 8.87 -5.22 -3.35
N VAL A 29 8.79 -4.14 -4.12
CA VAL A 29 7.86 -3.03 -3.83
C VAL A 29 6.43 -3.41 -4.18
N VAL A 30 5.49 -3.16 -3.27
CA VAL A 30 4.07 -3.47 -3.48
C VAL A 30 3.35 -2.26 -4.07
N LEU A 31 2.91 -2.40 -5.32
CA LEU A 31 2.36 -1.32 -6.16
C LEU A 31 0.88 -1.51 -6.55
N LYS A 32 0.21 -2.53 -6.00
CA LYS A 32 -1.22 -2.78 -6.28
C LYS A 32 -2.10 -1.56 -5.94
N ASP A 33 -3.29 -1.54 -6.53
CA ASP A 33 -4.33 -0.54 -6.27
C ASP A 33 -3.77 0.89 -6.48
N ASN A 34 -3.19 1.13 -7.66
CA ASN A 34 -2.54 2.38 -8.07
C ASN A 34 -1.38 2.83 -7.17
N ALA A 35 -0.50 1.91 -6.78
CA ALA A 35 0.55 2.15 -5.79
C ALA A 35 0.00 2.78 -4.51
N TYR A 36 -1.06 2.18 -3.96
CA TYR A 36 -1.80 2.69 -2.81
C TYR A 36 -2.26 4.15 -2.99
N GLY A 37 -2.76 4.48 -4.19
CA GLY A 37 -3.18 5.84 -4.54
C GLY A 37 -2.05 6.84 -4.83
N HIS A 38 -0.78 6.42 -4.87
CA HIS A 38 0.35 7.32 -5.14
C HIS A 38 0.71 7.45 -6.62
N GLY A 39 0.09 6.64 -7.49
CA GLY A 39 0.37 6.61 -8.93
C GLY A 39 1.26 5.44 -9.30
N LEU A 40 0.68 4.42 -9.93
CA LEU A 40 1.36 3.16 -10.26
C LEU A 40 2.66 3.37 -11.06
N GLU A 41 2.58 4.10 -12.16
CA GLU A 41 3.74 4.34 -13.03
C GLU A 41 4.77 5.27 -12.38
N ILE A 42 4.31 6.32 -11.69
CA ILE A 42 5.18 7.25 -10.95
C ILE A 42 6.04 6.49 -9.94
N ILE A 43 5.43 5.64 -9.12
CA ILE A 43 6.16 4.89 -8.09
C ILE A 43 7.02 3.78 -8.72
N ALA A 44 6.58 3.19 -9.84
CA ALA A 44 7.41 2.23 -10.59
C ALA A 44 8.69 2.87 -11.12
N GLN A 45 8.58 4.05 -11.74
CA GLN A 45 9.70 4.84 -12.20
C GLN A 45 10.67 5.16 -11.06
N LEU A 46 10.18 5.74 -9.96
CA LEU A 46 11.03 6.07 -8.81
C LEU A 46 11.70 4.82 -8.20
N SER A 47 11.00 3.68 -8.18
CA SER A 47 11.56 2.42 -7.69
C SER A 47 12.69 1.92 -8.58
N GLN A 48 12.53 2.00 -9.91
CA GLN A 48 13.57 1.63 -10.88
C GLN A 48 14.78 2.56 -10.78
N GLU A 49 14.57 3.87 -10.69
CA GLU A 49 15.63 4.88 -10.52
C GLU A 49 16.49 4.58 -9.27
N TYR A 50 15.87 4.10 -8.19
CA TYR A 50 16.58 3.68 -6.98
C TYR A 50 17.26 2.31 -7.09
N GLY A 51 16.96 1.52 -8.13
CA GLY A 51 17.54 0.21 -8.39
C GLY A 51 16.74 -0.99 -7.87
N ILE A 52 15.45 -0.83 -7.58
CA ILE A 52 14.56 -1.94 -7.20
C ILE A 52 14.28 -2.82 -8.42
N LYS A 53 14.46 -4.13 -8.25
CA LYS A 53 14.32 -5.13 -9.33
C LYS A 53 12.99 -5.88 -9.32
N HIS A 54 12.30 -5.91 -8.18
CA HIS A 54 11.13 -6.74 -7.98
C HIS A 54 9.93 -5.90 -7.57
N SER A 55 8.76 -6.21 -8.10
CA SER A 55 7.51 -5.58 -7.69
C SER A 55 6.38 -6.58 -7.50
N VAL A 56 5.31 -6.11 -6.85
CA VAL A 56 4.11 -6.88 -6.56
C VAL A 56 2.88 -6.06 -6.90
N VAL A 57 1.98 -6.61 -7.70
CA VAL A 57 0.73 -5.98 -8.13
C VAL A 57 -0.44 -6.95 -7.94
N LYS A 58 -1.67 -6.47 -8.13
CA LYS A 58 -2.87 -7.29 -7.96
C LYS A 58 -3.22 -8.08 -9.21
N SER A 59 -3.04 -7.48 -10.39
CA SER A 59 -3.56 -8.01 -11.67
C SER A 59 -2.57 -7.88 -12.82
N ILE A 60 -2.82 -8.62 -13.92
CA ILE A 60 -2.07 -8.47 -15.18
C ILE A 60 -2.21 -7.05 -15.74
N LYS A 61 -3.38 -6.42 -15.58
CA LYS A 61 -3.61 -5.04 -16.02
C LYS A 61 -2.59 -4.07 -15.41
N GLU A 62 -2.36 -4.16 -14.10
CA GLU A 62 -1.34 -3.36 -13.42
C GLU A 62 0.08 -3.78 -13.84
N ALA A 63 0.33 -5.09 -13.95
CA ALA A 63 1.64 -5.61 -14.33
C ALA A 63 2.10 -5.11 -15.70
N ASN A 64 1.20 -5.06 -16.68
CA ASN A 64 1.49 -4.56 -18.02
C ASN A 64 1.92 -3.10 -18.04
N ILE A 65 1.35 -2.25 -17.18
CA ILE A 65 1.72 -0.83 -17.10
C ILE A 65 3.17 -0.69 -16.63
N ILE A 66 3.62 -1.56 -15.72
CA ILE A 66 4.94 -1.42 -15.09
C ILE A 66 5.98 -2.44 -15.58
N LYS A 67 5.70 -3.17 -16.67
CA LYS A 67 6.50 -4.32 -17.10
C LYS A 67 7.96 -3.98 -17.38
N GLU A 68 8.22 -2.79 -17.92
CA GLU A 68 9.57 -2.35 -18.29
C GLU A 68 10.42 -1.89 -17.10
N TYR A 69 9.80 -1.63 -15.94
CA TYR A 69 10.51 -1.10 -14.79
C TYR A 69 11.18 -2.17 -13.92
N PHE A 70 10.78 -3.44 -14.04
CA PHE A 70 11.19 -4.50 -13.12
C PHE A 70 11.66 -5.78 -13.83
N GLU A 71 12.56 -6.52 -13.17
CA GLU A 71 13.02 -7.85 -13.60
C GLU A 71 11.96 -8.93 -13.31
N THR A 72 11.21 -8.78 -12.21
CA THR A 72 10.09 -9.69 -11.89
C THR A 72 8.91 -8.94 -11.31
N ILE A 73 7.70 -9.34 -11.69
CA ILE A 73 6.44 -8.79 -11.19
C ILE A 73 5.57 -9.92 -10.67
N LEU A 74 5.35 -9.95 -9.35
CA LEU A 74 4.43 -10.88 -8.72
C LEU A 74 2.99 -10.36 -8.82
N ILE A 75 2.11 -11.13 -9.46
CA ILE A 75 0.69 -10.87 -9.62
C ILE A 75 -0.08 -11.69 -8.59
N LEU A 76 -0.74 -10.99 -7.67
CA LEU A 76 -1.39 -11.61 -6.51
C LEU A 76 -2.71 -12.32 -6.83
N ASN A 77 -3.42 -11.87 -7.86
CA ASN A 77 -4.74 -12.41 -8.19
C ASN A 77 -5.09 -12.29 -9.67
N ASP A 78 -4.59 -13.21 -10.49
CA ASP A 78 -4.97 -13.34 -11.90
C ASP A 78 -4.72 -14.77 -12.40
N LYS A 79 -5.22 -15.11 -13.60
CA LYS A 79 -4.97 -16.42 -14.20
C LYS A 79 -3.49 -16.51 -14.63
N PRO A 80 -2.74 -17.56 -14.23
CA PRO A 80 -1.37 -17.73 -14.68
C PRO A 80 -1.26 -17.83 -16.20
N ILE A 81 -0.41 -16.98 -16.77
CA ILE A 81 -0.02 -17.00 -18.18
C ILE A 81 1.49 -17.10 -18.30
N GLU A 82 1.96 -17.59 -19.43
CA GLU A 82 3.39 -17.61 -19.75
C GLU A 82 3.87 -16.19 -20.05
N ASP A 83 4.91 -15.77 -19.33
CA ASP A 83 5.56 -14.47 -19.49
C ASP A 83 6.98 -14.54 -18.91
N ASP A 84 7.88 -13.73 -19.43
CA ASP A 84 9.28 -13.66 -19.01
C ASP A 84 9.47 -12.97 -17.66
N LYS A 85 8.60 -12.02 -17.29
CA LYS A 85 8.70 -11.23 -16.05
C LYS A 85 7.57 -11.50 -15.06
N PHE A 86 6.43 -12.05 -15.48
CA PHE A 86 5.27 -12.25 -14.59
C PHE A 86 5.32 -13.56 -13.80
N TYR A 87 5.08 -13.43 -12.50
CA TYR A 87 5.05 -14.50 -11.52
C TYR A 87 3.66 -14.49 -10.91
N PHE A 88 3.02 -15.64 -10.72
CA PHE A 88 1.62 -15.70 -10.30
C PHE A 88 1.44 -16.36 -8.94
N ALA A 89 0.75 -15.68 -8.03
CA ALA A 89 0.36 -16.24 -6.75
C ALA A 89 -0.74 -17.29 -6.91
N ILE A 90 -0.46 -18.52 -6.48
CA ILE A 90 -1.45 -19.60 -6.42
C ILE A 90 -1.99 -19.70 -5.00
N ASN A 91 -3.27 -19.38 -4.84
CA ASN A 91 -3.90 -19.18 -3.54
C ASN A 91 -4.80 -20.34 -3.09
N ASN A 92 -4.99 -21.38 -3.92
CA ASN A 92 -5.75 -22.58 -3.60
C ASN A 92 -5.37 -23.73 -4.55
N ILE A 93 -5.80 -24.95 -4.22
CA ILE A 93 -5.50 -26.17 -4.98
C ILE A 93 -6.14 -26.16 -6.37
N ASP A 94 -7.36 -25.66 -6.54
CA ASP A 94 -8.04 -25.69 -7.85
C ASP A 94 -7.33 -24.80 -8.88
N ARG A 95 -6.82 -23.64 -8.44
CA ARG A 95 -5.97 -22.78 -9.27
C ARG A 95 -4.62 -23.43 -9.59
N LEU A 96 -4.09 -24.26 -8.69
CA LEU A 96 -2.87 -25.02 -8.94
C LEU A 96 -3.11 -26.09 -10.01
N LYS A 97 -4.21 -26.85 -9.89
CA LYS A 97 -4.62 -27.90 -10.85
C LYS A 97 -4.87 -27.36 -12.26
N SER A 98 -5.32 -26.10 -12.36
CA SER A 98 -5.59 -25.42 -13.63
C SER A 98 -4.46 -24.49 -14.10
N ALA A 99 -3.31 -24.48 -13.42
CA ALA A 99 -2.19 -23.62 -13.77
C ALA A 99 -1.54 -24.06 -15.09
N ASN A 100 -1.17 -23.10 -15.92
CA ASN A 100 -0.37 -23.34 -17.11
C ASN A 100 1.05 -23.76 -16.68
N SER A 101 1.54 -24.91 -17.15
CA SER A 101 2.87 -25.43 -16.78
C SER A 101 4.03 -24.52 -17.18
N ARG A 102 3.85 -23.68 -18.21
CA ARG A 102 4.85 -22.69 -18.64
C ARG A 102 4.80 -21.38 -17.83
N ALA A 103 3.71 -21.12 -17.10
CA ALA A 103 3.62 -19.93 -16.26
C ALA A 103 4.47 -20.10 -15.00
N LYS A 104 5.20 -19.04 -14.62
CA LYS A 104 5.97 -18.99 -13.38
C LYS A 104 5.01 -18.81 -12.20
N ILE A 105 4.94 -19.77 -11.29
CA ILE A 105 4.01 -19.75 -10.16
C ILE A 105 4.70 -19.66 -8.81
N GLU A 106 4.07 -18.95 -7.88
CA GLU A 106 4.46 -18.89 -6.47
C GLU A 106 3.34 -19.40 -5.59
N LEU A 107 3.63 -20.41 -4.78
CA LEU A 107 2.63 -21.04 -3.94
C LEU A 107 2.39 -20.20 -2.69
N LYS A 108 1.15 -19.73 -2.49
CA LYS A 108 0.78 -19.08 -1.24
C LYS A 108 0.23 -20.11 -0.27
N ILE A 109 0.87 -20.23 0.88
CA ILE A 109 0.43 -21.09 1.97
C ILE A 109 -0.18 -20.22 3.07
N ASP A 110 -1.34 -20.62 3.57
CA ASP A 110 -1.92 -20.01 4.75
C ASP A 110 -1.24 -20.56 6.01
N THR A 111 -0.48 -19.71 6.71
CA THR A 111 0.22 -20.08 7.95
C THR A 111 -0.47 -19.56 9.20
N GLY A 112 -1.70 -19.04 9.05
CA GLY A 112 -2.53 -18.55 10.15
C GLY A 112 -3.27 -17.22 9.90
N MET A 113 -3.26 -16.70 8.66
CA MET A 113 -4.02 -15.49 8.31
C MET A 113 -5.47 -15.82 7.92
N HIS A 114 -5.73 -17.02 7.37
CA HIS A 114 -7.07 -17.50 7.03
C HIS A 114 -7.86 -16.65 6.02
N ARG A 115 -7.17 -15.80 5.26
CA ARG A 115 -7.77 -15.00 4.18
C ARG A 115 -7.77 -15.74 2.85
N ASN A 116 -6.61 -16.27 2.47
CA ASN A 116 -6.38 -17.04 1.24
C ASN A 116 -4.99 -17.69 1.29
N GLY A 117 -4.79 -18.71 0.47
CA GLY A 117 -3.62 -19.59 0.49
C GLY A 117 -4.07 -21.04 0.62
N ILE A 118 -3.21 -21.94 0.16
CA ILE A 118 -3.36 -23.38 0.36
C ILE A 118 -3.15 -23.69 1.83
N ASP A 119 -4.01 -24.53 2.40
CA ASP A 119 -3.90 -24.94 3.79
C ASP A 119 -2.59 -25.72 4.02
N MET A 120 -1.98 -25.59 5.20
CA MET A 120 -0.77 -26.32 5.55
C MET A 120 -0.93 -27.85 5.43
N ALA A 121 -2.12 -28.38 5.69
CA ALA A 121 -2.44 -29.79 5.53
C ALA A 121 -2.43 -30.25 4.06
N GLN A 122 -2.64 -29.33 3.11
CA GLN A 122 -2.70 -29.61 1.67
C GLN A 122 -1.35 -29.43 0.97
N VAL A 123 -0.28 -29.08 1.71
CA VAL A 123 1.04 -28.82 1.10
C VAL A 123 1.60 -30.05 0.37
N ASP A 124 1.40 -31.25 0.90
CA ASP A 124 1.88 -32.48 0.25
C ASP A 124 1.10 -32.77 -1.04
N GLU A 125 -0.22 -32.53 -1.04
CA GLU A 125 -1.04 -32.59 -2.26
C GLU A 125 -0.55 -31.58 -3.30
N ALA A 126 -0.31 -30.33 -2.89
CA ALA A 126 0.18 -29.29 -3.78
C ALA A 126 1.54 -29.65 -4.42
N ILE A 127 2.47 -30.21 -3.63
CA ILE A 127 3.77 -30.66 -4.13
C ILE A 127 3.60 -31.78 -5.17
N ASN A 128 2.69 -32.73 -4.94
CA ASN A 128 2.41 -33.80 -5.91
C ASN A 128 1.85 -33.23 -7.21
N ILE A 129 0.85 -32.34 -7.13
CA ILE A 129 0.27 -31.68 -8.32
C ILE A 129 1.34 -30.95 -9.13
N ILE A 130 2.24 -30.23 -8.47
CA ILE A 130 3.34 -29.49 -9.13
C ILE A 130 4.25 -30.45 -9.90
N LYS A 131 4.61 -31.59 -9.30
CA LYS A 131 5.48 -32.60 -9.94
C LYS A 131 4.77 -33.31 -11.09
N GLU A 132 3.55 -33.77 -10.87
CA GLU A 132 2.77 -34.53 -11.86
C GLU A 132 2.47 -33.70 -13.11
N ASN A 133 2.17 -32.41 -12.94
CA ASN A 133 1.84 -31.50 -14.04
C ASN A 133 3.05 -30.72 -14.57
N ASN A 134 4.26 -31.01 -14.06
CA ASN A 134 5.50 -30.30 -14.38
C ASN A 134 5.34 -28.77 -14.33
N LEU A 135 4.74 -28.26 -13.26
CA LEU A 135 4.48 -26.82 -13.09
C LEU A 135 5.77 -26.08 -12.74
N ASN A 136 5.97 -24.91 -13.34
CA ASN A 136 7.12 -24.05 -13.09
C ASN A 136 7.00 -23.29 -11.75
N LEU A 137 7.27 -23.99 -10.65
CA LEU A 137 7.32 -23.40 -9.31
C LEU A 137 8.60 -22.57 -9.13
N VAL A 138 8.43 -21.26 -8.92
CA VAL A 138 9.53 -20.30 -8.73
C VAL A 138 9.55 -19.67 -7.34
N GLY A 139 8.56 -19.95 -6.48
CA GLY A 139 8.52 -19.38 -5.15
C GLY A 139 7.47 -19.96 -4.22
N VAL A 140 7.64 -19.74 -2.92
CA VAL A 140 6.69 -20.08 -1.85
C VAL A 140 6.56 -18.90 -0.91
N MET A 141 5.33 -18.60 -0.50
CA MET A 141 5.05 -17.42 0.32
C MET A 141 3.94 -17.62 1.31
N SER A 142 3.93 -16.76 2.33
CA SER A 142 2.79 -16.56 3.21
C SER A 142 2.65 -15.08 3.54
N HIS A 143 1.67 -14.71 4.36
CA HIS A 143 1.48 -13.34 4.82
C HIS A 143 1.25 -13.30 6.33
N THR A 144 1.92 -12.36 6.98
CA THR A 144 1.79 -12.14 8.42
C THR A 144 0.43 -11.51 8.72
N LYS A 145 -0.22 -11.99 9.79
CA LYS A 145 -1.56 -11.53 10.21
C LYS A 145 -1.50 -10.34 11.17
N SER A 146 -0.47 -10.28 12.01
CA SER A 146 -0.39 -9.37 13.16
C SER A 146 1.06 -8.92 13.41
N SER A 147 1.77 -8.63 12.33
CA SER A 147 3.17 -8.18 12.38
C SER A 147 3.34 -6.80 13.04
N ASP A 148 2.29 -6.01 12.98
CA ASP A 148 2.08 -4.67 13.51
C ASP A 148 1.60 -4.66 14.98
N ASP A 149 1.12 -5.80 15.48
CA ASP A 149 0.62 -5.93 16.85
C ASP A 149 1.71 -6.31 17.86
N LEU A 150 1.51 -5.90 19.11
CA LEU A 150 2.30 -6.34 20.26
C LEU A 150 1.90 -7.75 20.69
N SER A 151 2.25 -8.75 19.88
CA SER A 151 1.97 -10.17 20.12
C SER A 151 3.11 -11.08 19.66
N SER A 152 3.12 -12.34 20.09
CA SER A 152 4.11 -13.35 19.67
C SER A 152 3.72 -14.09 18.38
N GLU A 153 2.55 -13.77 17.81
CA GLU A 153 1.95 -14.45 16.67
C GLU A 153 2.82 -14.40 15.40
N LEU A 154 3.58 -13.33 15.20
CA LEU A 154 4.56 -13.24 14.10
C LEU A 154 5.55 -14.41 14.13
N PHE A 155 6.13 -14.69 15.31
CA PHE A 155 7.10 -15.76 15.48
C PHE A 155 6.47 -17.16 15.37
N TRP A 156 5.20 -17.29 15.75
CA TRP A 156 4.45 -18.52 15.52
C TRP A 156 4.23 -18.78 14.03
N GLN A 157 3.83 -17.75 13.25
CA GLN A 157 3.71 -17.87 11.79
C GLN A 157 5.05 -18.14 11.11
N GLU A 158 6.16 -17.53 11.57
CA GLU A 158 7.51 -17.85 11.08
C GLU A 158 7.84 -19.33 11.25
N LYS A 159 7.58 -19.90 12.44
CA LYS A 159 7.80 -21.33 12.69
C LYS A 159 6.93 -22.21 11.80
N ASN A 160 5.68 -21.84 11.58
CA ASN A 160 4.80 -22.56 10.65
C ASN A 160 5.32 -22.50 9.22
N PHE A 161 5.74 -21.32 8.78
CA PHE A 161 6.28 -21.13 7.44
C PHE A 161 7.59 -21.90 7.24
N ASP A 162 8.47 -21.94 8.25
CA ASP A 162 9.71 -22.72 8.17
C ASP A 162 9.44 -24.23 8.04
N LYS A 163 8.42 -24.75 8.74
CA LYS A 163 7.97 -26.15 8.58
C LYS A 163 7.48 -26.43 7.15
N VAL A 164 6.75 -25.49 6.56
CA VAL A 164 6.31 -25.56 5.16
C VAL A 164 7.53 -25.58 4.24
N LEU A 165 8.47 -24.64 4.39
CA LEU A 165 9.67 -24.54 3.56
C LEU A 165 10.53 -25.81 3.62
N ALA A 166 10.56 -26.51 4.76
CA ALA A 166 11.25 -27.79 4.87
C ALA A 166 10.75 -28.86 3.89
N LYS A 167 9.49 -28.79 3.46
CA LYS A 167 8.89 -29.69 2.45
C LYS A 167 9.29 -29.33 1.02
N PHE A 168 9.75 -28.11 0.77
CA PHE A 168 10.15 -27.62 -0.55
C PHE A 168 11.66 -27.72 -0.83
N LYS A 169 12.44 -28.37 0.04
CA LYS A 169 13.91 -28.51 -0.11
C LYS A 169 14.36 -29.18 -1.42
N ALA A 170 13.50 -30.00 -2.03
CA ALA A 170 13.80 -30.67 -3.30
C ALA A 170 13.66 -29.74 -4.52
N PHE A 171 13.02 -28.57 -4.37
CA PHE A 171 12.92 -27.56 -5.41
C PHE A 171 14.15 -26.64 -5.33
N SER A 172 14.85 -26.50 -6.46
CA SER A 172 16.00 -25.60 -6.55
C SER A 172 15.56 -24.19 -6.93
N ASN A 173 16.30 -23.18 -6.46
CA ASN A 173 16.19 -21.78 -6.88
C ASN A 173 14.80 -21.13 -6.70
N ILE A 174 13.99 -21.60 -5.74
CA ILE A 174 12.70 -20.96 -5.43
C ILE A 174 12.88 -19.76 -4.49
N ARG A 175 12.08 -18.70 -4.73
CA ARG A 175 11.98 -17.56 -3.82
C ARG A 175 11.19 -17.93 -2.56
N THR A 176 11.51 -17.29 -1.45
CA THR A 176 10.77 -17.40 -0.20
C THR A 176 10.44 -16.01 0.30
N HIS A 177 9.17 -15.77 0.68
CA HIS A 177 8.77 -14.46 1.19
C HIS A 177 7.60 -14.52 2.17
N LEU A 178 7.89 -14.15 3.43
CA LEU A 178 6.89 -14.02 4.49
C LEU A 178 6.61 -12.56 4.84
N TYR A 179 7.66 -11.74 4.94
CA TYR A 179 7.59 -10.42 5.55
C TYR A 179 6.93 -9.39 4.66
N ASN A 180 6.02 -8.63 5.28
CA ASN A 180 5.49 -7.36 4.81
C ASN A 180 6.28 -6.19 5.44
N SER A 181 5.82 -4.95 5.24
CA SER A 181 6.38 -3.74 5.86
C SER A 181 6.56 -3.86 7.37
N SER A 182 5.49 -4.18 8.12
CA SER A 182 5.55 -4.20 9.58
C SER A 182 6.47 -5.30 10.09
N ALA A 183 6.49 -6.47 9.45
CA ALA A 183 7.36 -7.58 9.84
C ALA A 183 8.85 -7.23 9.68
N ILE A 184 9.25 -6.61 8.56
CA ILE A 184 10.66 -6.24 8.37
C ILE A 184 11.07 -5.09 9.30
N LEU A 185 10.21 -4.09 9.50
CA LEU A 185 10.49 -2.97 10.41
C LEU A 185 10.61 -3.43 11.87
N ARG A 186 9.83 -4.44 12.26
CA ARG A 186 9.85 -5.03 13.60
C ARG A 186 11.08 -5.90 13.83
N ASN A 187 11.38 -6.82 12.91
CA ASN A 187 12.47 -7.79 13.08
C ASN A 187 13.84 -7.24 12.67
N LYS A 188 13.89 -6.17 11.86
CA LYS A 188 15.12 -5.46 11.42
C LYS A 188 16.11 -6.31 10.62
N GLN A 189 15.75 -7.54 10.27
CA GLN A 189 16.51 -8.46 9.40
C GLN A 189 15.55 -9.52 8.85
N SER A 190 15.94 -10.24 7.80
CA SER A 190 15.16 -11.36 7.28
C SER A 190 16.03 -12.48 6.71
N LYS A 191 15.65 -13.73 7.02
CA LYS A 191 16.24 -14.94 6.44
C LYS A 191 15.63 -15.34 5.09
N TYR A 192 14.51 -14.72 4.70
CA TYR A 192 13.82 -15.02 3.45
C TYR A 192 14.52 -14.32 2.26
N THR A 193 14.26 -14.79 1.05
CA THR A 193 14.94 -14.26 -0.15
C THR A 193 14.27 -13.02 -0.71
N ILE A 194 12.96 -12.86 -0.52
CA ILE A 194 12.20 -11.67 -0.92
C ILE A 194 11.39 -11.13 0.27
N ILE A 195 11.23 -9.82 0.32
CA ILE A 195 10.41 -9.09 1.30
C ILE A 195 9.49 -8.17 0.53
N ARG A 196 8.18 -8.27 0.80
CA ARG A 196 7.17 -7.50 0.09
C ARG A 196 6.88 -6.22 0.84
N VAL A 197 7.56 -5.14 0.48
CA VAL A 197 7.45 -3.86 1.19
C VAL A 197 6.38 -3.00 0.53
N GLY A 198 5.31 -2.76 1.27
CA GLY A 198 4.19 -1.91 0.86
C GLY A 198 4.26 -0.57 1.56
N ILE A 199 3.37 -0.32 2.52
CA ILE A 199 3.13 1.01 3.11
C ILE A 199 4.37 1.77 3.59
N ALA A 200 5.43 1.06 4.00
CA ALA A 200 6.66 1.68 4.48
C ALA A 200 7.38 2.51 3.41
N ILE A 201 7.34 2.10 2.13
CA ILE A 201 7.97 2.91 1.06
C ILE A 201 7.24 4.25 0.86
N TYR A 202 5.95 4.29 1.19
CA TYR A 202 5.10 5.47 1.10
C TYR A 202 5.18 6.38 2.34
N GLY A 203 5.97 5.99 3.34
CA GLY A 203 6.28 6.83 4.48
C GLY A 203 5.53 6.53 5.76
N TYR A 204 4.68 5.51 5.79
CA TYR A 204 3.87 5.20 6.97
C TYR A 204 4.36 3.94 7.68
N ASN A 205 4.26 3.99 9.01
CA ASN A 205 4.60 2.90 9.90
C ASN A 205 3.40 2.62 10.81
N GLU A 206 2.93 1.38 10.79
CA GLU A 206 1.78 0.93 11.59
C GLU A 206 2.20 0.29 12.92
N LEU A 207 3.51 0.22 13.20
CA LEU A 207 4.00 -0.33 14.47
C LEU A 207 3.74 0.64 15.62
N SER A 208 3.34 0.08 16.76
CA SER A 208 3.34 0.79 18.04
C SER A 208 4.71 1.40 18.36
N TYR A 209 4.71 2.57 18.99
CA TYR A 209 5.92 3.29 19.43
C TYR A 209 6.84 2.43 20.32
N ILE A 210 6.27 1.42 21.01
CA ILE A 210 7.00 0.47 21.86
C ILE A 210 8.09 -0.28 21.07
N PHE A 211 7.89 -0.47 19.76
CA PHE A 211 8.88 -1.12 18.89
C PHE A 211 10.04 -0.21 18.49
N ASN A 212 10.07 1.04 18.96
CA ASN A 212 11.00 2.08 18.52
C ASN A 212 11.07 2.13 16.97
N PRO A 213 9.93 2.43 16.32
CA PRO A 213 9.80 2.36 14.89
C PRO A 213 10.81 3.28 14.20
N ILE A 214 11.35 2.80 13.09
CA ILE A 214 12.17 3.61 12.20
C ILE A 214 11.33 4.79 11.70
N LYS A 215 11.91 5.98 11.75
CA LYS A 215 11.28 7.19 11.23
C LYS A 215 11.23 7.14 9.71
N LEU A 216 10.02 7.05 9.18
CA LEU A 216 9.70 7.18 7.76
C LEU A 216 9.10 8.56 7.49
N LYS A 217 9.03 8.96 6.22
CA LYS A 217 8.52 10.26 5.78
C LYS A 217 7.42 10.06 4.76
N PRO A 218 6.18 10.53 5.01
CA PRO A 218 5.12 10.54 4.00
C PRO A 218 5.61 11.14 2.69
N ILE A 219 5.30 10.50 1.58
CA ILE A 219 5.73 10.96 0.26
C ILE A 219 4.63 11.74 -0.47
N LEU A 220 3.37 11.57 -0.05
CA LEU A 220 2.21 12.17 -0.69
C LEU A 220 1.79 13.45 0.03
N SER A 221 1.49 14.50 -0.73
CA SER A 221 0.78 15.66 -0.22
C SER A 221 -0.35 16.07 -1.16
N LEU A 222 -1.56 16.26 -0.63
CA LEU A 222 -2.75 16.70 -1.37
C LEU A 222 -2.94 18.20 -1.16
N TYR A 223 -3.04 18.92 -2.28
CA TYR A 223 -3.30 20.35 -2.31
C TYR A 223 -4.68 20.60 -2.89
N ALA A 224 -5.46 21.44 -2.21
CA ALA A 224 -6.75 21.91 -2.68
C ALA A 224 -6.61 23.36 -3.16
N VAL A 225 -7.26 23.71 -4.26
CA VAL A 225 -7.20 25.04 -4.87
C VAL A 225 -8.49 25.79 -4.56
N LYS A 226 -8.34 27.04 -4.14
CA LYS A 226 -9.46 27.89 -3.78
C LYS A 226 -10.34 28.17 -4.98
N ASN A 227 -11.64 27.94 -4.81
CA ASN A 227 -12.67 28.22 -5.82
C ASN A 227 -13.31 29.60 -5.59
N THR A 228 -13.83 29.88 -4.40
CA THR A 228 -14.45 31.19 -4.09
C THR A 228 -14.25 31.58 -2.64
N THR A 229 -14.23 32.89 -2.35
CA THR A 229 -14.20 33.46 -0.99
C THR A 229 -15.47 34.27 -0.76
N ARG A 230 -16.03 34.16 0.44
CA ARG A 230 -17.17 34.95 0.92
C ARG A 230 -16.87 35.52 2.30
N TYR A 231 -17.56 36.60 2.64
CA TYR A 231 -17.61 37.14 3.99
C TYR A 231 -19.00 36.87 4.55
N LEU A 232 -19.05 36.11 5.64
CA LEU A 232 -20.27 35.74 6.33
C LEU A 232 -20.45 36.59 7.58
N SER A 233 -21.64 37.17 7.75
CA SER A 233 -22.03 37.83 8.99
C SER A 233 -22.26 36.83 10.11
N PHE A 234 -22.31 37.33 11.35
CA PHE A 234 -22.59 36.53 12.55
C PHE A 234 -23.76 35.54 12.36
N ASN A 235 -23.60 34.31 12.86
CA ASN A 235 -24.59 33.22 12.84
C ASN A 235 -24.98 32.64 11.46
N ASN A 236 -24.26 32.97 10.39
CA ASN A 236 -24.47 32.28 9.11
C ASN A 236 -23.96 30.83 9.17
N ARG A 237 -24.76 29.91 8.63
CA ARG A 237 -24.49 28.46 8.66
C ARG A 237 -23.88 27.99 7.34
N ILE A 238 -22.98 27.03 7.40
CA ILE A 238 -22.18 26.54 6.26
C ILE A 238 -22.45 25.06 6.00
N GLY A 239 -22.53 24.70 4.72
CA GLY A 239 -22.63 23.32 4.25
C GLY A 239 -24.01 22.69 4.43
N TYR A 240 -24.11 21.41 4.07
CA TYR A 240 -25.36 20.65 4.20
C TYR A 240 -25.87 20.62 5.64
N GLY A 241 -27.17 20.90 5.82
CA GLY A 241 -27.81 20.99 7.13
C GLY A 241 -27.45 22.25 7.92
N GLY A 242 -26.56 23.10 7.38
CA GLY A 242 -26.00 24.21 8.12
C GLY A 242 -25.17 23.73 9.31
N ASP A 243 -24.41 22.65 9.16
CA ASP A 243 -23.63 22.04 10.25
C ASP A 243 -22.37 22.82 10.63
N GLY A 244 -21.87 23.67 9.73
CA GLY A 244 -20.74 24.56 10.00
C GLY A 244 -21.20 25.93 10.49
N ASN A 245 -20.37 26.55 11.33
CA ASN A 245 -20.52 27.95 11.72
C ASN A 245 -19.17 28.64 11.65
N ASN A 246 -19.10 29.82 11.05
CA ASN A 246 -17.90 30.64 10.99
C ASN A 246 -18.26 32.09 10.65
N ASP A 247 -17.82 33.01 11.50
CA ASP A 247 -17.98 34.43 11.27
C ASP A 247 -16.79 34.98 10.47
N GLY A 248 -17.04 35.89 9.55
CA GLY A 248 -16.01 36.49 8.72
C GLY A 248 -15.70 35.64 7.48
N VAL A 249 -14.42 35.34 7.25
CA VAL A 249 -13.95 34.80 5.97
C VAL A 249 -14.27 33.32 5.87
N ILE A 250 -14.83 32.90 4.73
CA ILE A 250 -14.93 31.50 4.34
C ILE A 250 -14.55 31.35 2.87
N SER A 251 -13.74 30.35 2.56
CA SER A 251 -13.43 29.99 1.18
C SER A 251 -13.82 28.54 0.91
N THR A 252 -14.23 28.24 -0.31
CA THR A 252 -14.41 26.87 -0.78
C THR A 252 -13.19 26.44 -1.59
N TYR A 253 -12.83 25.16 -1.48
CA TYR A 253 -11.70 24.55 -2.18
C TYR A 253 -12.16 23.32 -2.97
N ASP A 254 -11.59 23.12 -4.15
CA ASP A 254 -12.02 22.18 -5.19
C ASP A 254 -11.64 20.71 -4.95
N ILE A 255 -12.06 20.20 -3.79
CA ILE A 255 -11.92 18.82 -3.38
C ILE A 255 -13.14 18.43 -2.55
N GLY A 256 -13.67 17.22 -2.76
CA GLY A 256 -14.73 16.67 -1.93
C GLY A 256 -14.77 15.15 -1.92
N TYR A 257 -15.90 14.59 -1.52
CA TYR A 257 -16.04 13.13 -1.44
C TYR A 257 -16.12 12.42 -2.79
N GLY A 258 -16.39 13.14 -3.89
CA GLY A 258 -16.24 12.63 -5.25
C GLY A 258 -14.77 12.40 -5.64
N ASP A 259 -13.86 13.14 -5.02
CA ASP A 259 -12.42 13.02 -5.20
C ASP A 259 -11.77 12.05 -4.20
N GLY A 260 -12.56 11.43 -3.32
CA GLY A 260 -12.09 10.52 -2.29
C GLY A 260 -11.82 11.16 -0.93
N TRP A 261 -12.12 12.45 -0.74
CA TRP A 261 -12.05 13.08 0.58
C TRP A 261 -13.27 12.71 1.44
N LEU A 262 -13.08 12.16 2.63
CA LEU A 262 -14.18 11.56 3.39
C LEU A 262 -15.25 12.59 3.81
N ARG A 263 -16.53 12.22 3.68
CA ARG A 263 -17.67 13.12 3.96
C ARG A 263 -17.72 13.60 5.40
N ASP A 264 -17.48 12.69 6.35
CA ASP A 264 -17.56 12.96 7.78
C ASP A 264 -16.21 13.38 8.36
N THR A 265 -15.63 14.42 7.77
CA THR A 265 -14.37 15.06 8.20
C THR A 265 -14.59 16.52 8.58
N LYS A 266 -15.81 16.87 9.02
CA LYS A 266 -16.07 18.19 9.60
C LYS A 266 -15.20 18.40 10.83
N ASP A 267 -14.75 19.63 11.06
CA ASP A 267 -13.91 20.04 12.19
C ASP A 267 -12.55 19.33 12.31
N ILE A 268 -12.13 18.59 11.28
CA ILE A 268 -10.75 18.11 11.22
C ILE A 268 -9.80 19.28 11.00
N TYR A 269 -8.74 19.32 11.80
CA TYR A 269 -7.61 20.25 11.62
C TYR A 269 -6.67 19.65 10.57
N ILE A 270 -6.52 20.36 9.45
CA ILE A 270 -5.58 20.02 8.38
C ILE A 270 -4.22 20.70 8.60
N ASP A 271 -4.19 21.76 9.41
CA ASP A 271 -3.01 22.40 9.98
C ASP A 271 -3.34 22.91 11.40
N GLU A 272 -2.36 23.44 12.15
CA GLU A 272 -2.52 23.87 13.56
C GLU A 272 -3.76 24.77 13.77
N ASP A 273 -4.00 25.72 12.85
CA ASP A 273 -5.10 26.68 12.94
C ASP A 273 -6.15 26.53 11.82
N ILE A 274 -5.97 25.58 10.90
CA ILE A 274 -6.82 25.44 9.72
C ILE A 274 -7.68 24.20 9.86
N LYS A 275 -9.00 24.39 9.91
CA LYS A 275 -9.97 23.30 9.98
C LYS A 275 -11.00 23.33 8.85
N ILE A 276 -11.53 22.16 8.53
CA ILE A 276 -12.68 22.02 7.64
C ILE A 276 -13.95 22.40 8.40
N ILE A 277 -14.75 23.30 7.81
CA ILE A 277 -15.95 23.87 8.45
C ILE A 277 -17.21 23.30 7.78
N GLY A 278 -18.06 22.66 8.58
CA GLY A 278 -19.27 22.01 8.12
C GLY A 278 -19.00 20.69 7.36
N ARG A 279 -20.07 20.06 6.89
CA ARG A 279 -19.96 18.80 6.13
C ARG A 279 -19.31 19.02 4.78
N VAL A 280 -18.48 18.05 4.38
CA VAL A 280 -17.85 18.03 3.05
C VAL A 280 -18.91 17.78 1.97
N SER A 281 -18.84 18.57 0.89
CA SER A 281 -19.67 18.41 -0.32
C SER A 281 -19.02 17.47 -1.33
N MET A 282 -19.71 17.16 -2.43
CA MET A 282 -19.20 16.22 -3.43
C MET A 282 -17.87 16.71 -4.02
N ASP A 283 -17.80 18.00 -4.33
CA ASP A 283 -16.66 18.58 -5.06
C ASP A 283 -15.96 19.70 -4.27
N PHE A 284 -16.47 20.04 -3.07
CA PHE A 284 -15.94 21.17 -2.30
C PHE A 284 -15.91 20.95 -0.78
N ILE A 285 -14.84 21.45 -0.15
CA ILE A 285 -14.72 21.70 1.29
C ILE A 285 -14.78 23.21 1.57
N SER A 286 -15.12 23.59 2.81
CA SER A 286 -15.14 24.99 3.25
C SER A 286 -14.13 25.21 4.37
N ILE A 287 -13.27 26.24 4.25
CA ILE A 287 -12.18 26.52 5.17
C ILE A 287 -12.09 28.05 5.38
N ASN A 288 -11.84 28.49 6.62
CA ASN A 288 -11.54 29.89 6.92
C ASN A 288 -10.08 30.19 6.57
N SER A 289 -9.84 30.46 5.28
CA SER A 289 -8.55 30.94 4.77
C SER A 289 -8.76 31.76 3.50
N LYS A 290 -7.81 32.64 3.18
CA LYS A 290 -7.75 33.40 1.93
C LYS A 290 -6.67 32.88 0.98
N ASP A 291 -5.93 31.85 1.36
CA ASP A 291 -4.83 31.33 0.54
C ASP A 291 -5.38 30.78 -0.78
N ASN A 292 -4.57 30.87 -1.84
CA ASN A 292 -5.00 30.38 -3.15
C ASN A 292 -4.95 28.86 -3.23
N GLU A 293 -4.05 28.23 -2.47
CA GLU A 293 -3.87 26.79 -2.39
C GLU A 293 -3.58 26.42 -0.93
N LEU A 294 -4.06 25.25 -0.51
CA LEU A 294 -3.82 24.71 0.83
C LEU A 294 -3.38 23.26 0.73
N CYS A 295 -2.33 22.89 1.48
CA CYS A 295 -2.01 21.48 1.70
C CYS A 295 -2.98 20.93 2.74
N ILE A 296 -3.90 20.05 2.31
CA ILE A 296 -4.96 19.52 3.17
C ILE A 296 -4.63 18.12 3.71
N LEU A 297 -3.61 17.48 3.14
CA LEU A 297 -3.10 16.18 3.57
C LEU A 297 -1.59 16.17 3.34
N ASN A 298 -0.79 16.23 4.40
CA ASN A 298 0.65 15.96 4.34
C ASN A 298 1.05 14.67 5.06
N ASP A 299 0.14 14.12 5.85
CA ASP A 299 0.29 12.87 6.58
C ASP A 299 -1.08 12.20 6.73
N ALA A 300 -1.27 11.07 6.05
CA ALA A 300 -2.50 10.30 6.11
C ALA A 300 -2.84 9.75 7.49
N GLN A 301 -1.86 9.58 8.39
CA GLN A 301 -2.12 9.05 9.74
C GLN A 301 -2.98 10.00 10.57
N LYS A 302 -2.87 11.32 10.37
CA LYS A 302 -3.70 12.31 11.06
C LYS A 302 -5.18 12.13 10.73
N VAL A 303 -5.50 12.03 9.44
CA VAL A 303 -6.88 11.83 8.96
C VAL A 303 -7.39 10.44 9.31
N ALA A 304 -6.54 9.41 9.17
CA ALA A 304 -6.89 8.04 9.54
C ALA A 304 -7.32 7.94 11.01
N LYS A 305 -6.55 8.57 11.92
CA LYS A 305 -6.88 8.62 13.35
C LYS A 305 -8.22 9.33 13.60
N TYR A 306 -8.48 10.44 12.92
CA TYR A 306 -9.76 11.15 13.03
C TYR A 306 -10.94 10.28 12.58
N CYS A 307 -10.77 9.57 11.46
CA CYS A 307 -11.81 8.73 10.87
C CYS A 307 -11.88 7.31 11.46
N ASN A 308 -11.11 7.00 12.50
CA ASN A 308 -11.01 5.66 13.09
C ASN A 308 -10.73 4.57 12.04
N THR A 309 -9.76 4.82 11.16
CA THR A 309 -9.28 3.91 10.12
C THR A 309 -7.74 3.91 10.08
N ILE A 310 -7.16 3.34 9.03
CA ILE A 310 -5.71 3.24 8.79
C ILE A 310 -5.27 4.12 7.63
N SER A 311 -3.97 4.46 7.61
CA SER A 311 -3.36 5.32 6.58
C SER A 311 -3.64 4.81 5.16
N TYR A 312 -3.66 3.49 4.97
CA TYR A 312 -3.97 2.82 3.72
C TYR A 312 -5.30 3.26 3.12
N GLU A 313 -6.37 3.31 3.92
CA GLU A 313 -7.70 3.65 3.42
C GLU A 313 -7.76 5.11 2.97
N ILE A 314 -7.09 6.02 3.70
CA ILE A 314 -7.05 7.44 3.34
C ILE A 314 -6.40 7.64 1.96
N VAL A 315 -5.20 7.09 1.75
CA VAL A 315 -4.47 7.31 0.50
C VAL A 315 -5.06 6.53 -0.68
N THR A 316 -5.61 5.34 -0.45
CA THR A 316 -6.22 4.53 -1.53
C THR A 316 -7.58 5.04 -1.97
N ASN A 317 -8.28 5.79 -1.12
CA ASN A 317 -9.57 6.37 -1.47
C ASN A 317 -9.43 7.59 -2.39
N LEU A 318 -8.27 8.25 -2.44
CA LEU A 318 -8.02 9.40 -3.30
C LEU A 318 -8.18 9.01 -4.78
N ASN A 319 -8.99 9.80 -5.49
CA ASN A 319 -9.34 9.51 -6.86
C ASN A 319 -8.10 9.42 -7.77
N ALA A 320 -8.09 8.43 -8.65
CA ALA A 320 -6.99 8.20 -9.58
C ALA A 320 -6.80 9.33 -10.60
N ASN A 321 -7.86 10.12 -10.85
CA ASN A 321 -7.84 11.23 -11.80
C ASN A 321 -7.23 12.52 -11.24
N ILE A 322 -7.01 12.62 -9.93
CA ILE A 322 -6.28 13.76 -9.35
C ILE A 322 -4.85 13.75 -9.90
N GLU A 323 -4.42 14.86 -10.47
CA GLU A 323 -3.09 14.98 -11.06
C GLU A 323 -2.01 14.72 -9.99
N ARG A 324 -1.00 13.90 -10.33
CA ARG A 324 0.13 13.58 -9.45
C ARG A 324 1.41 14.09 -10.08
N ARG A 325 2.17 14.90 -9.33
CA ARG A 325 3.43 15.52 -9.77
C ARG A 325 4.58 15.05 -8.90
N ILE A 326 5.68 14.62 -9.50
CA ILE A 326 6.90 14.32 -8.74
C ILE A 326 7.60 15.64 -8.41
N ILE A 327 7.97 15.82 -7.14
CA ILE A 327 8.79 16.93 -6.66
C ILE A 327 10.16 16.44 -6.20
#